data_AF-A0A4S2JZE3-F1
#
_entry.id   AF-A0A4S2JZE3-F1
#
_cell.length_a   1.000
_cell.length_b   1.000
_cell.length_c   1.000
_cell.angle_alpha   90.00
_cell.angle_beta   90.00
_cell.angle_gamma   90.00
#
_symmetry.space_group_name_H-M   'P 1'
#
loop_
_entity.id
_entity.type
_entity.pdbx_description
1 polymer ?
#
loop_
_entity_poly.entity_id
_entity_poly.type
_entity_poly.pdbx_seq_one_letter_code
_entity_poly.pdbx_strand_id
1 'polypeptide(L)'
;MLALSHQFNLLKYMICMVAALSVPEVLIETRDMEGPTKSKWLQTRRYWAGIGNNLLLGDPMVLIRAIGTAEYAGSKGKLLSFCEENGLRYKAMVEIRKLRQQLTNEINLNVPNLNLIIDPKMPLPTDMEAKLLRQIVLAGMVNQVARKVSPDEVKEDQDKAKWKHAYRTPEMEEPVFMHSSCVLRKISPEWVVYQEVYETNGKMYMRGVTAIEPEWLPKFAPMLCHLSEPLVDPPPRYNQGTGKIICRVSGTFGKAGWALPAMDIEHPLTVDGVKWFAYFFLEGQVCPKLERFVPSLLTTPGSITKSWARLIPRTQAIIQTLQSQGVVSKDKLVEIWGSDKKFLLSAYQKWLPESAHAEVAQIWPPL
;
A
#
# COMPACT_ATOMS: atom_id res chain seq x y z
N MET A 1 5.80 9.00 7.38
CA MET A 1 6.02 7.69 8.04
C MET A 1 5.49 7.65 9.47
N LEU A 2 6.04 8.39 10.44
CA LEU A 2 5.61 8.33 11.85
C LEU A 2 4.12 8.69 12.07
N ALA A 3 3.61 9.70 11.37
CA ALA A 3 2.19 10.07 11.46
C ALA A 3 1.24 8.97 10.95
N LEU A 4 1.63 8.26 9.88
CA LEU A 4 0.83 7.18 9.28
C LEU A 4 0.85 5.90 10.14
N SER A 5 1.89 5.72 10.97
CA SER A 5 2.09 4.49 11.72
C SER A 5 1.30 4.39 13.03
N HIS A 6 0.54 5.43 13.37
CA HIS A 6 -0.36 5.41 14.54
C HIS A 6 -1.41 4.29 14.44
N GLN A 7 -1.74 3.88 13.23
CA GLN A 7 -2.64 2.76 12.98
C GLN A 7 -1.96 1.41 13.29
N PHE A 8 -2.75 0.43 13.78
CA PHE A 8 -2.33 -0.96 13.99
C PHE A 8 -1.16 -1.19 14.96
N ASN A 9 -0.89 -0.27 15.89
CA ASN A 9 0.18 -0.41 16.89
C ASN A 9 1.60 -0.59 16.29
N LEU A 10 1.82 -0.03 15.09
CA LEU A 10 3.07 -0.13 14.35
C LEU A 10 4.12 0.90 14.79
N LEU A 11 3.74 1.86 15.63
CA LEU A 11 4.60 2.98 16.05
C LEU A 11 5.93 2.52 16.64
N LYS A 12 5.94 1.46 17.45
CA LYS A 12 7.18 0.93 18.04
C LYS A 12 8.21 0.49 16.99
N TYR A 13 7.74 -0.15 15.91
CA TYR A 13 8.58 -0.59 14.80
C TYR A 13 8.99 0.59 13.93
N MET A 14 8.09 1.54 13.70
CA MET A 14 8.35 2.70 12.86
C MET A 14 9.30 3.70 13.52
N ILE A 15 9.24 3.90 14.83
CA ILE A 15 10.24 4.68 15.58
C ILE A 15 11.61 4.01 15.46
N CYS A 16 11.66 2.68 15.62
CA CYS A 16 12.91 1.91 15.46
C CYS A 16 13.48 2.06 14.04
N MET A 17 12.63 1.87 13.03
CA MET A 17 13.00 1.96 11.62
C MET A 17 13.47 3.38 11.24
N VAL A 18 12.71 4.42 11.59
CA VAL A 18 13.06 5.81 11.27
C VAL A 18 14.36 6.19 11.95
N ALA A 19 14.55 5.86 13.23
CA ALA A 19 15.82 6.11 13.91
C ALA A 19 16.99 5.36 13.25
N ALA A 20 16.77 4.13 12.78
CA ALA A 20 17.79 3.35 12.08
C ALA A 20 18.18 3.94 10.72
N LEU A 21 17.18 4.42 9.96
CA LEU A 21 17.38 5.01 8.64
C LEU A 21 18.00 6.42 8.75
N SER A 22 17.75 7.15 9.84
CA SER A 22 18.35 8.47 10.09
C SER A 22 19.83 8.41 10.46
N VAL A 23 20.32 7.31 11.04
CA VAL A 23 21.72 7.16 11.42
C VAL A 23 22.50 6.55 10.26
N PRO A 24 23.56 7.21 9.75
CA PRO A 24 24.34 6.68 8.65
C PRO A 24 25.06 5.39 9.08
N GLU A 25 25.33 4.49 8.13
CA GLU A 25 26.29 3.38 8.30
C GLU A 25 26.09 2.52 9.57
N VAL A 26 24.86 2.12 9.87
CA VAL A 26 24.57 1.24 11.02
C VAL A 26 25.26 -0.13 10.87
N LEU A 27 25.19 -0.69 9.66
CA LEU A 27 25.82 -1.94 9.27
C LEU A 27 27.20 -1.64 8.68
N ILE A 28 28.24 -2.31 9.19
CA ILE A 28 29.61 -2.18 8.66
C ILE A 28 29.64 -2.73 7.22
N GLU A 29 30.25 -1.98 6.30
CA GLU A 29 30.40 -2.43 4.91
C GLU A 29 31.40 -3.58 4.81
N THR A 30 31.02 -4.62 4.09
CA THR A 30 31.85 -5.83 3.91
C THR A 30 32.65 -5.79 2.60
N ARG A 31 32.92 -4.61 2.04
CA ARG A 31 33.53 -4.48 0.71
C ARG A 31 34.97 -4.98 0.70
N ASP A 32 35.76 -4.53 1.67
CA ASP A 32 37.22 -4.78 1.72
C ASP A 32 37.62 -5.92 2.66
N MET A 33 36.63 -6.58 3.26
CA MET A 33 36.85 -7.70 4.20
C MET A 33 36.77 -9.03 3.44
N GLU A 34 37.92 -9.66 3.18
CA GLU A 34 37.99 -11.04 2.71
C GLU A 34 38.09 -11.99 3.91
N GLY A 35 37.20 -12.98 3.99
CA GLY A 35 37.26 -14.01 5.03
C GLY A 35 35.93 -14.55 5.56
N PRO A 36 35.98 -15.49 6.53
CA PRO A 36 34.81 -16.15 7.11
C PRO A 36 33.86 -15.17 7.82
N THR A 37 34.38 -14.08 8.35
CA THR A 37 33.62 -13.02 9.06
C THR A 37 32.58 -12.36 8.16
N LYS A 38 32.92 -12.08 6.89
CA LYS A 38 31.99 -11.53 5.90
C LYS A 38 30.82 -12.48 5.61
N SER A 39 31.11 -13.76 5.44
CA SER A 39 30.09 -14.79 5.24
C SER A 39 29.15 -14.88 6.45
N LYS A 40 29.73 -14.87 7.66
CA LYS A 40 28.97 -14.86 8.93
C LYS A 40 28.03 -13.66 9.03
N TRP A 41 28.50 -12.44 8.75
CA TRP A 41 27.65 -11.25 8.82
C TRP A 41 26.56 -11.25 7.76
N LEU A 42 26.86 -11.67 6.52
CA LEU A 42 25.84 -11.80 5.47
C LEU A 42 24.78 -12.86 5.82
N GLN A 43 25.19 -13.97 6.44
CA GLN A 43 24.28 -15.00 6.92
C GLN A 43 23.41 -14.48 8.08
N THR A 44 23.99 -13.71 8.99
CA THR A 44 23.27 -13.06 10.10
C THR A 44 22.22 -12.07 9.58
N ARG A 45 22.57 -11.25 8.57
CA ARG A 45 21.62 -10.30 7.95
C ARG A 45 20.45 -11.03 7.27
N ARG A 46 20.72 -12.15 6.58
CA ARG A 46 19.65 -12.99 5.98
C ARG A 46 18.77 -13.62 7.05
N TYR A 47 19.38 -14.12 8.12
CA TYR A 47 18.63 -14.64 9.26
C TYR A 47 17.72 -13.56 9.85
N TRP A 48 18.22 -12.31 9.96
CA TRP A 48 17.43 -11.19 10.48
C TRP A 48 16.25 -10.79 9.58
N ALA A 49 16.43 -10.79 8.26
CA ALA A 49 15.35 -10.49 7.32
C ALA A 49 14.17 -11.48 7.40
N GLY A 50 14.41 -12.74 7.79
CA GLY A 50 13.36 -13.73 7.94
C GLY A 50 12.78 -14.21 6.61
N ILE A 51 11.47 -14.48 6.57
CA ILE A 51 10.74 -15.11 5.45
C ILE A 51 9.43 -14.33 5.22
N GLY A 52 8.83 -14.43 4.03
CA GLY A 52 7.53 -13.83 3.73
C GLY A 52 7.60 -12.30 3.64
N ASN A 53 6.61 -11.60 4.20
CA ASN A 53 6.57 -10.14 4.18
C ASN A 53 7.71 -9.51 5.00
N ASN A 54 8.24 -10.21 6.00
CA ASN A 54 9.44 -9.77 6.73
C ASN A 54 10.66 -9.69 5.79
N LEU A 55 10.84 -10.68 4.91
CA LEU A 55 11.93 -10.67 3.95
C LEU A 55 11.72 -9.57 2.90
N LEU A 56 10.48 -9.37 2.46
CA LEU A 56 10.11 -8.33 1.49
C LEU A 56 10.23 -6.91 2.06
N LEU A 57 10.13 -6.74 3.38
CA LEU A 57 10.48 -5.49 4.06
C LEU A 57 11.97 -5.17 3.94
N GLY A 58 12.81 -6.15 3.58
CA GLY A 58 14.16 -5.92 3.07
C GLY A 58 15.13 -5.38 4.12
N ASP A 59 15.92 -4.38 3.72
CA ASP A 59 16.96 -3.81 4.58
C ASP A 59 16.39 -3.19 5.88
N PRO A 60 15.24 -2.47 5.86
CA PRO A 60 14.56 -2.04 7.08
C PRO A 60 14.25 -3.15 8.08
N MET A 61 13.88 -4.36 7.64
CA MET A 61 13.64 -5.49 8.55
C MET A 61 14.92 -5.95 9.25
N VAL A 62 16.03 -5.98 8.50
CA VAL A 62 17.36 -6.28 9.04
C VAL A 62 17.72 -5.28 10.15
N LEU A 63 17.44 -3.99 9.93
CA LEU A 63 17.70 -2.93 10.91
C LEU A 63 16.82 -3.08 12.15
N ILE A 64 15.50 -3.29 12.00
CA ILE A 64 14.59 -3.48 13.13
C ILE A 64 15.08 -4.62 14.03
N ARG A 65 15.43 -5.75 13.45
CA ARG A 65 15.86 -6.92 14.21
C ARG A 65 17.27 -6.77 14.78
N ALA A 66 18.19 -6.14 14.05
CA ALA A 66 19.51 -5.81 14.56
C ALA A 66 19.41 -4.92 15.81
N ILE A 67 18.56 -3.89 15.77
CA ILE A 67 18.36 -2.97 16.89
C ILE A 67 17.65 -3.66 18.06
N GLY A 68 16.59 -4.43 17.80
CA GLY A 68 15.88 -5.16 18.85
C GLY A 68 16.79 -6.15 19.58
N THR A 69 17.62 -6.88 18.85
CA THR A 69 18.60 -7.81 19.45
C THR A 69 19.76 -7.10 20.15
N ALA A 70 20.24 -5.98 19.61
CA ALA A 70 21.26 -5.16 20.25
C ALA A 70 20.76 -4.52 21.56
N GLU A 71 19.53 -4.02 21.60
CA GLU A 71 18.93 -3.47 22.83
C GLU A 71 18.76 -4.54 23.90
N TYR A 72 18.35 -5.76 23.51
CA TYR A 72 18.30 -6.89 24.41
C TYR A 72 19.69 -7.24 24.97
N ALA A 73 20.73 -7.28 24.13
CA ALA A 73 22.11 -7.50 24.58
C ALA A 73 22.60 -6.36 25.49
N GLY A 74 22.22 -5.11 25.18
CA GLY A 74 22.50 -3.94 25.99
C GLY A 74 21.84 -3.97 27.36
N SER A 75 20.61 -4.51 27.47
CA SER A 75 19.94 -4.73 28.76
C SER A 75 20.70 -5.72 29.66
N LYS A 76 21.58 -6.55 29.09
CA LYS A 76 22.48 -7.48 29.79
C LYS A 76 23.92 -6.98 29.90
N GLY A 77 24.20 -5.73 29.53
CA GLY A 77 25.54 -5.15 29.56
C GLY A 77 26.51 -5.65 28.48
N LYS A 78 26.03 -6.36 27.45
CA LYS A 78 26.85 -6.99 26.40
C LYS A 78 26.72 -6.32 25.02
N LEU A 79 26.45 -5.01 24.98
CA LEU A 79 26.21 -4.30 23.73
C LEU A 79 27.45 -4.27 22.83
N LEU A 80 28.62 -3.95 23.39
CA LEU A 80 29.86 -3.78 22.60
C LEU A 80 30.29 -5.09 21.94
N SER A 81 30.33 -6.19 22.70
CA SER A 81 30.64 -7.52 22.15
C SER A 81 29.64 -7.95 21.08
N PHE A 82 28.34 -7.67 21.28
CA PHE A 82 27.31 -7.98 20.30
C PHE A 82 27.49 -7.20 18.99
N CYS A 83 27.88 -5.92 19.08
CA CYS A 83 28.12 -5.10 17.91
C CYS A 83 29.30 -5.61 17.09
N GLU A 84 30.41 -5.98 17.74
CA GLU A 84 31.61 -6.51 17.07
C GLU A 84 31.34 -7.87 16.41
N GLU A 85 30.65 -8.77 17.10
CA GLU A 85 30.35 -10.12 16.60
C GLU A 85 29.45 -10.11 15.35
N ASN A 86 28.51 -9.17 15.28
CA ASN A 86 27.48 -9.11 14.24
C ASN A 86 27.70 -8.02 13.18
N GLY A 87 28.81 -7.28 13.26
CA GLY A 87 29.18 -6.26 12.27
C GLY A 87 28.29 -5.01 12.33
N LEU A 88 27.97 -4.56 13.54
CA LEU A 88 27.22 -3.33 13.82
C LEU A 88 28.16 -2.26 14.36
N ARG A 89 27.91 -1.00 14.01
CA ARG A 89 28.69 0.13 14.52
C ARG A 89 28.19 0.53 15.91
N TYR A 90 29.03 0.33 16.94
CA TYR A 90 28.65 0.62 18.34
C TYR A 90 28.15 2.06 18.55
N LYS A 91 28.87 3.06 18.01
CA LYS A 91 28.46 4.47 18.12
C LYS A 91 27.08 4.73 17.49
N ALA A 92 26.80 4.13 16.34
CA ALA A 92 25.50 4.22 15.69
C ALA A 92 24.39 3.61 16.54
N MET A 93 24.64 2.47 17.20
CA MET A 93 23.65 1.86 18.09
C MET A 93 23.30 2.74 19.29
N VAL A 94 24.30 3.40 19.89
CA VAL A 94 24.06 4.37 20.98
C VAL A 94 23.25 5.57 20.49
N GLU A 95 23.55 6.07 19.30
CA GLU A 95 22.84 7.19 18.68
C GLU A 95 21.39 6.83 18.33
N ILE A 96 21.16 5.66 17.72
CA ILE A 96 19.82 5.13 17.45
C ILE A 96 19.01 5.05 18.74
N ARG A 97 19.60 4.56 19.84
CA ARG A 97 18.90 4.49 21.13
C ARG A 97 18.48 5.87 21.63
N LYS A 98 19.35 6.88 21.52
CA LYS A 98 19.03 8.27 21.89
C LYS A 98 17.92 8.84 21.00
N LEU A 99 18.00 8.64 19.68
CA LEU A 99 16.97 9.10 18.74
C LEU A 99 15.63 8.43 19.01
N ARG A 100 15.60 7.12 19.31
CA ARG A 100 14.37 6.42 19.69
C ARG A 100 13.77 7.01 20.96
N GLN A 101 14.58 7.34 21.97
CA GLN A 101 14.12 8.00 23.20
C GLN A 101 13.50 9.36 22.90
N GLN A 102 14.18 10.18 22.09
CA GLN A 102 13.68 11.49 21.68
C GLN A 102 12.35 11.38 20.92
N LEU A 103 12.30 10.55 19.86
CA LEU A 103 11.08 10.36 19.07
C LEU A 103 9.92 9.82 19.91
N THR A 104 10.18 8.90 20.83
CA THR A 104 9.13 8.34 21.71
C THR A 104 8.57 9.41 22.64
N ASN A 105 9.44 10.23 23.23
CA ASN A 105 9.03 11.32 24.12
C ASN A 105 8.20 12.36 23.36
N GLU A 106 8.66 12.80 22.19
CA GLU A 106 7.93 13.76 21.36
C GLU A 106 6.57 13.23 20.90
N ILE A 107 6.46 11.96 20.55
CA ILE A 107 5.18 11.37 20.15
C ILE A 107 4.23 11.30 21.35
N ASN A 108 4.71 10.93 22.54
CA ASN A 108 3.91 10.88 23.75
C ASN A 108 3.41 12.27 24.19
N LEU A 109 4.18 13.33 23.93
CA LEU A 109 3.77 14.71 24.20
C LEU A 109 2.64 15.17 23.27
N ASN A 110 2.70 14.78 21.99
CA ASN A 110 1.77 15.26 20.97
C ASN A 110 0.51 14.38 20.80
N VAL A 111 0.57 13.10 21.20
CA VAL A 111 -0.55 12.16 21.05
C VAL A 111 -1.01 11.68 22.44
N PRO A 112 -2.15 12.17 22.95
CA PRO A 112 -2.66 11.76 24.25
C PRO A 112 -3.00 10.25 24.27
N ASN A 113 -2.85 9.61 25.44
CA ASN A 113 -3.14 8.20 25.70
C ASN A 113 -2.24 7.15 25.03
N LEU A 114 -1.14 7.56 24.40
CA LEU A 114 -0.30 6.62 23.65
C LEU A 114 0.74 5.87 24.51
N ASN A 115 1.15 6.44 25.65
CA ASN A 115 2.05 5.86 26.67
C ASN A 115 3.11 4.89 26.10
N LEU A 116 3.80 5.30 25.03
CA LEU A 116 4.81 4.48 24.38
C LEU A 116 6.04 4.33 25.27
N ILE A 117 6.54 3.11 25.37
CA ILE A 117 7.76 2.78 26.11
C ILE A 117 8.72 2.09 25.15
N ILE A 118 10.01 2.40 25.27
CA ILE A 118 11.06 1.65 24.58
C ILE A 118 11.24 0.33 25.30
N ASP A 119 10.57 -0.70 24.79
CA ASP A 119 10.71 -2.07 25.26
C ASP A 119 12.06 -2.67 24.79
N PRO A 120 12.95 -3.06 25.72
CA PRO A 120 14.20 -3.76 25.38
C PRO A 120 13.98 -5.16 24.78
N LYS A 121 12.78 -5.74 24.95
CA LYS A 121 12.37 -7.04 24.40
C LYS A 121 11.26 -6.89 23.37
N MET A 122 11.35 -5.88 22.51
CA MET A 122 10.40 -5.67 21.43
C MET A 122 10.21 -6.97 20.61
N PRO A 123 8.97 -7.48 20.46
CA PRO A 123 8.71 -8.66 19.65
C PRO A 123 9.01 -8.36 18.17
N LEU A 124 9.20 -9.40 17.36
CA LEU A 124 9.33 -9.20 15.91
C LEU A 124 7.95 -8.86 15.30
N PRO A 125 7.91 -8.06 14.22
CA PRO A 125 6.68 -7.83 13.50
C PRO A 125 6.12 -9.15 12.94
N THR A 126 4.81 -9.30 13.07
CA THR A 126 4.05 -10.35 12.38
C THR A 126 4.07 -10.11 10.87
N ASP A 127 3.72 -11.14 10.08
CA ASP A 127 3.74 -11.04 8.62
C ASP A 127 2.81 -9.92 8.09
N MET A 128 1.64 -9.74 8.72
CA MET A 128 0.71 -8.66 8.39
C MET A 128 1.26 -7.28 8.79
N GLU A 129 1.85 -7.15 9.98
CA GLU A 129 2.50 -5.90 10.40
C GLU A 129 3.64 -5.54 9.44
N ALA A 130 4.45 -6.51 9.02
CA ALA A 130 5.51 -6.29 8.04
C ALA A 130 4.97 -5.80 6.69
N LYS A 131 3.86 -6.36 6.20
CA LYS A 131 3.17 -5.87 5.00
C LYS A 131 2.72 -4.42 5.16
N LEU A 132 2.15 -4.06 6.30
CA LEU A 132 1.74 -2.67 6.60
C LEU A 132 2.95 -1.72 6.71
N LEU A 133 4.06 -2.17 7.30
CA LEU A 133 5.31 -1.40 7.36
C LEU A 133 5.84 -1.10 5.96
N ARG A 134 5.80 -2.08 5.04
CA ARG A 134 6.18 -1.89 3.62
C ARG A 134 5.32 -0.80 2.95
N GLN A 135 4.01 -0.81 3.21
CA GLN A 135 3.09 0.21 2.71
C GLN A 135 3.39 1.61 3.27
N ILE A 136 3.71 1.73 4.56
CA ILE A 136 4.09 2.99 5.20
C ILE A 136 5.41 3.52 4.63
N VAL A 137 6.37 2.63 4.36
CA VAL A 137 7.65 2.99 3.72
C VAL A 137 7.39 3.56 2.33
N LEU A 138 6.58 2.89 1.50
CA LEU A 138 6.18 3.41 0.19
C LEU A 138 5.51 4.78 0.29
N ALA A 139 4.56 4.96 1.21
CA ALA A 139 3.86 6.23 1.40
C ALA A 139 4.79 7.37 1.87
N GLY A 140 5.92 7.04 2.53
CA GLY A 140 6.93 8.02 2.94
C GLY A 140 7.97 8.35 1.88
N MET A 141 8.16 7.47 0.89
CA MET A 141 9.23 7.53 -0.12
C MET A 141 8.64 7.37 -1.53
N VAL A 142 7.54 8.07 -1.82
CA VAL A 142 6.79 7.93 -3.08
C VAL A 142 7.59 8.29 -4.33
N ASN A 143 8.60 9.15 -4.19
CA ASN A 143 9.52 9.55 -5.26
C ASN A 143 10.72 8.61 -5.44
N GLN A 144 10.98 7.73 -4.48
CA GLN A 144 12.14 6.83 -4.47
C GLN A 144 11.74 5.40 -4.84
N VAL A 145 10.98 5.27 -5.93
CA VAL A 145 10.53 3.98 -6.47
C VAL A 145 11.42 3.59 -7.64
N ALA A 146 11.94 2.37 -7.64
CA ALA A 146 12.70 1.82 -8.75
C ALA A 146 12.01 0.57 -9.33
N ARG A 147 12.08 0.43 -10.65
CA ARG A 147 11.58 -0.74 -11.38
C ARG A 147 12.72 -1.51 -12.02
N LYS A 148 12.70 -2.82 -11.87
CA LYS A 148 13.63 -3.74 -12.52
C LYS A 148 13.48 -3.65 -14.03
N VAL A 149 14.60 -3.56 -14.74
CA VAL A 149 14.59 -3.49 -16.20
C VAL A 149 14.43 -4.90 -16.77
N SER A 150 13.43 -5.09 -17.63
CA SER A 150 13.32 -6.30 -18.43
C SER A 150 14.36 -6.28 -19.56
N PRO A 151 15.00 -7.41 -19.90
CA PRO A 151 15.95 -7.46 -21.03
C PRO A 151 15.35 -6.99 -22.36
N ASP A 152 14.03 -7.09 -22.53
CA ASP A 152 13.31 -6.66 -23.74
C ASP A 152 13.14 -5.13 -23.84
N GLU A 153 13.30 -4.41 -22.73
CA GLU A 153 13.19 -2.94 -22.68
C GLU A 153 14.53 -2.22 -22.92
N VAL A 154 15.61 -2.99 -23.09
CA VAL A 154 16.94 -2.46 -23.37
C VAL A 154 17.06 -2.25 -24.88
N LYS A 155 17.24 -0.98 -25.29
CA LYS A 155 17.44 -0.61 -26.70
C LYS A 155 18.62 -1.39 -27.30
N GLU A 156 18.56 -1.72 -28.58
CA GLU A 156 19.63 -2.48 -29.26
C GLU A 156 21.00 -1.77 -29.22
N ASP A 157 20.99 -0.42 -29.20
CA ASP A 157 22.19 0.42 -29.07
C ASP A 157 22.81 0.38 -27.66
N GLN A 158 22.10 -0.14 -26.66
CA GLN A 158 22.57 -0.21 -25.28
C GLN A 158 23.14 -1.60 -24.96
N ASP A 159 24.27 -1.60 -24.26
CA ASP A 159 24.98 -2.81 -23.90
C ASP A 159 24.13 -3.67 -22.95
N LYS A 160 23.49 -4.74 -23.48
CA LYS A 160 22.57 -5.61 -22.71
C LYS A 160 23.23 -6.22 -21.48
N ALA A 161 24.55 -6.40 -21.50
CA ALA A 161 25.33 -6.85 -20.34
C ALA A 161 25.32 -5.84 -19.19
N LYS A 162 25.36 -4.53 -19.49
CA LYS A 162 25.34 -3.45 -18.50
C LYS A 162 24.01 -3.39 -17.74
N TRP A 163 22.90 -3.73 -18.38
CA TRP A 163 21.55 -3.66 -17.81
C TRP A 163 21.13 -4.95 -17.07
N LYS A 164 22.00 -5.96 -17.00
CA LYS A 164 21.70 -7.22 -16.34
C LYS A 164 21.46 -7.01 -14.83
N HIS A 165 20.26 -7.33 -14.37
CA HIS A 165 19.80 -7.11 -12.98
C HIS A 165 19.77 -5.62 -12.56
N ALA A 166 19.72 -4.70 -13.52
CA ALA A 166 19.62 -3.27 -13.25
C ALA A 166 18.18 -2.85 -12.95
N TYR A 167 18.08 -1.71 -12.27
CA TYR A 167 16.85 -1.00 -11.97
C TYR A 167 16.93 0.40 -12.60
N ARG A 168 15.76 0.92 -12.99
CA ARG A 168 15.59 2.32 -13.37
C ARG A 168 14.92 3.07 -12.23
N THR A 169 15.43 4.26 -11.95
CA THR A 169 14.84 5.22 -11.02
C THR A 169 14.17 6.35 -11.82
N PRO A 170 13.28 7.15 -11.22
CA PRO A 170 12.57 8.20 -11.95
C PRO A 170 13.48 9.39 -12.29
N GLU A 171 14.60 9.52 -11.58
CA GLU A 171 15.50 10.68 -11.64
C GLU A 171 16.75 10.42 -12.51
N MET A 172 17.08 9.15 -12.79
CA MET A 172 18.32 8.80 -13.48
C MET A 172 18.07 7.91 -14.71
N GLU A 173 18.80 8.18 -15.78
CA GLU A 173 18.86 7.31 -16.96
C GLU A 173 19.85 6.16 -16.80
N GLU A 174 20.82 6.29 -15.88
CA GLU A 174 21.82 5.26 -15.63
C GLU A 174 21.26 4.05 -14.86
N PRO A 175 21.78 2.84 -15.10
CA PRO A 175 21.35 1.65 -14.37
C PRO A 175 21.78 1.71 -12.91
N VAL A 176 20.81 1.50 -12.01
CA VAL A 176 21.03 1.39 -10.57
C VAL A 176 20.97 -0.07 -10.14
N PHE A 177 21.86 -0.49 -9.25
CA PHE A 177 21.94 -1.89 -8.81
C PHE A 177 21.65 -2.03 -7.31
N MET A 178 21.09 -3.19 -6.92
CA MET A 178 21.05 -3.57 -5.51
C MET A 178 22.47 -3.83 -5.00
N HIS A 179 22.81 -3.22 -3.85
CA HIS A 179 24.08 -3.49 -3.21
C HIS A 179 24.24 -4.97 -2.83
N SER A 180 25.48 -5.48 -2.81
CA SER A 180 25.79 -6.88 -2.51
C SER A 180 25.32 -7.33 -1.12
N SER A 181 25.23 -6.40 -0.17
CA SER A 181 24.74 -6.64 1.18
C SER A 181 23.22 -6.65 1.31
N CYS A 182 22.48 -6.23 0.28
CA CYS A 182 21.02 -6.18 0.32
C CYS A 182 20.46 -7.59 0.34
N VAL A 183 19.54 -7.86 1.28
CA VAL A 183 18.92 -9.19 1.43
C VAL A 183 18.02 -9.55 0.25
N LEU A 184 17.46 -8.54 -0.43
CA LEU A 184 16.57 -8.71 -1.58
C LEU A 184 17.32 -9.01 -2.88
N ARG A 185 18.65 -8.90 -2.92
CA ARG A 185 19.44 -9.08 -4.15
C ARG A 185 19.21 -10.42 -4.85
N LYS A 186 18.98 -11.50 -4.09
CA LYS A 186 18.71 -12.83 -4.66
C LYS A 186 17.31 -12.96 -5.26
N ILE A 187 16.32 -12.34 -4.62
CA ILE A 187 14.92 -12.38 -5.07
C ILE A 187 14.75 -11.44 -6.27
N SER A 188 15.44 -10.31 -6.26
CA SER A 188 15.36 -9.25 -7.27
C SER A 188 13.90 -8.87 -7.63
N PRO A 189 13.12 -8.36 -6.64
CA PRO A 189 11.73 -7.94 -6.86
C PRO A 189 11.63 -6.94 -8.01
N GLU A 190 10.52 -6.97 -8.74
CA GLU A 190 10.32 -6.07 -9.89
C GLU A 190 10.19 -4.61 -9.45
N TRP A 191 9.42 -4.36 -8.39
CA TRP A 191 9.19 -3.01 -7.86
C TRP A 191 9.77 -2.89 -6.46
N VAL A 192 10.55 -1.84 -6.25
CA VAL A 192 11.18 -1.56 -4.96
C VAL A 192 11.12 -0.07 -4.62
N VAL A 193 11.12 0.21 -3.33
CA VAL A 193 11.40 1.53 -2.77
C VAL A 193 12.80 1.49 -2.18
N TYR A 194 13.57 2.56 -2.36
CA TYR A 194 14.90 2.71 -1.81
C TYR A 194 14.97 3.98 -0.95
N GLN A 195 15.93 4.04 -0.03
CA GLN A 195 16.15 5.23 0.80
C GLN A 195 17.08 6.23 0.11
N GLU A 196 18.16 5.72 -0.47
CA GLU A 196 19.20 6.54 -1.12
C GLU A 196 19.89 5.77 -2.25
N VAL A 197 20.44 6.52 -3.19
CA VAL A 197 21.32 6.02 -4.25
C VAL A 197 22.68 6.69 -4.07
N TYR A 198 23.75 5.91 -4.21
CA TYR A 198 25.11 6.40 -4.09
C TYR A 198 26.01 5.73 -5.12
N GLU A 199 27.03 6.44 -5.57
CA GLU A 199 27.99 5.95 -6.55
C GLU A 199 29.15 5.24 -5.85
N THR A 200 29.60 4.12 -6.42
CA THR A 200 30.86 3.48 -6.03
C THR A 200 31.49 2.82 -7.25
N ASN A 201 32.77 3.08 -7.49
CA ASN A 201 33.54 2.47 -8.59
C ASN A 201 32.85 2.63 -9.96
N GLY A 202 32.26 3.80 -10.23
CA GLY A 202 31.56 4.10 -11.48
C GLY A 202 30.23 3.35 -11.67
N LYS A 203 29.64 2.81 -10.59
CA LYS A 203 28.32 2.17 -10.59
C LYS A 203 27.43 2.77 -9.52
N MET A 204 26.16 2.98 -9.86
CA MET A 204 25.14 3.45 -8.93
C MET A 204 24.54 2.27 -8.15
N TYR A 205 24.49 2.42 -6.83
CA TYR A 205 23.90 1.42 -5.92
C TYR A 205 22.78 2.04 -5.09
N MET A 206 21.69 1.29 -4.92
CA MET A 206 20.62 1.64 -4.00
C MET A 206 20.77 0.96 -2.64
N ARG A 207 20.40 1.68 -1.58
CA ARG A 207 20.40 1.23 -0.17
C ARG A 207 19.03 1.43 0.46
N GLY A 208 18.74 0.65 1.51
CA GLY A 208 17.48 0.77 2.25
C GLY A 208 16.32 0.19 1.44
N VAL A 209 16.59 -0.89 0.71
CA VAL A 209 15.66 -1.40 -0.30
C VAL A 209 14.53 -2.19 0.36
N THR A 210 13.30 -1.88 -0.04
CA THR A 210 12.06 -2.53 0.37
C THR A 210 11.29 -2.96 -0.88
N ALA A 211 10.82 -4.20 -0.95
CA ALA A 211 9.98 -4.65 -2.06
C ALA A 211 8.56 -4.06 -1.92
N ILE A 212 7.92 -3.72 -3.03
CA ILE A 212 6.55 -3.22 -3.06
C ILE A 212 5.72 -3.92 -4.14
N GLU A 213 4.40 -3.87 -3.97
CA GLU A 213 3.43 -4.39 -4.92
C GLU A 213 2.95 -3.22 -5.78
N PRO A 214 2.88 -3.39 -7.11
CA PRO A 214 2.52 -2.31 -8.02
C PRO A 214 1.10 -1.77 -7.77
N GLU A 215 0.19 -2.61 -7.23
CA GLU A 215 -1.17 -2.25 -6.85
C GLU A 215 -1.24 -1.19 -5.73
N TRP A 216 -0.16 -1.01 -5.00
CA TRP A 216 -0.08 -0.03 -3.92
C TRP A 216 0.23 1.38 -4.44
N LEU A 217 0.84 1.50 -5.62
CA LEU A 217 1.27 2.78 -6.18
C LEU A 217 0.09 3.75 -6.39
N PRO A 218 -1.05 3.33 -7.00
CA PRO A 218 -2.17 4.27 -7.15
C PRO A 218 -2.82 4.67 -5.83
N LYS A 219 -2.70 3.84 -4.79
CA LYS A 219 -3.26 4.11 -3.46
C LYS A 219 -2.41 5.10 -2.65
N PHE A 220 -1.10 4.93 -2.66
CA PHE A 220 -0.18 5.73 -1.82
C PHE A 220 0.52 6.86 -2.59
N ALA A 221 0.60 6.79 -3.91
CA ALA A 221 1.19 7.79 -4.79
C ALA A 221 0.29 8.15 -5.99
N PRO A 222 -1.01 8.48 -5.77
CA PRO A 222 -1.95 8.76 -6.87
C PRO A 222 -1.48 9.89 -7.80
N MET A 223 -0.77 10.90 -7.26
CA MET A 223 -0.25 12.03 -8.03
C MET A 223 0.84 11.65 -9.04
N LEU A 224 1.44 10.46 -8.90
CA LEU A 224 2.46 9.93 -9.80
C LEU A 224 1.88 8.86 -10.73
N CYS A 225 0.59 8.54 -10.62
CA CYS A 225 -0.08 7.53 -11.42
C CYS A 225 -1.01 8.18 -12.46
N HIS A 226 -0.98 7.67 -13.69
CA HIS A 226 -2.00 7.96 -14.69
C HIS A 226 -2.76 6.67 -14.96
N LEU A 227 -3.98 6.57 -14.41
CA LEU A 227 -4.84 5.41 -14.59
C LEU A 227 -5.73 5.60 -15.82
N SER A 228 -6.00 4.51 -16.53
CA SER A 228 -7.02 4.46 -17.56
C SER A 228 -8.42 4.46 -16.96
N GLU A 229 -9.42 4.65 -17.82
CA GLU A 229 -10.81 4.37 -17.44
C GLU A 229 -10.97 2.87 -17.08
N PRO A 230 -11.95 2.53 -16.23
CA PRO A 230 -12.28 1.14 -15.92
C PRO A 230 -12.36 0.26 -17.18
N LEU A 231 -11.68 -0.87 -17.15
CA LEU A 231 -11.73 -1.84 -18.24
C LEU A 231 -13.16 -2.38 -18.38
N VAL A 232 -13.55 -2.61 -19.63
CA VAL A 232 -14.87 -3.18 -19.95
C VAL A 232 -14.93 -4.67 -19.61
N ASP A 233 -13.79 -5.36 -19.73
CA ASP A 233 -13.63 -6.78 -19.41
C ASP A 233 -12.40 -6.98 -18.50
N PRO A 234 -12.56 -7.50 -17.27
CA PRO A 234 -13.83 -7.82 -16.62
C PRO A 234 -14.62 -6.56 -16.23
N PRO A 235 -15.97 -6.61 -16.24
CA PRO A 235 -16.77 -5.49 -15.80
C PRO A 235 -16.57 -5.22 -14.29
N PRO A 236 -16.87 -3.99 -13.82
CA PRO A 236 -16.90 -3.69 -12.40
C PRO A 236 -17.77 -4.69 -11.64
N ARG A 237 -17.41 -4.96 -10.38
CA ARG A 237 -18.07 -5.92 -9.50
C ARG A 237 -18.29 -5.34 -8.12
N TYR A 238 -19.37 -5.73 -7.48
CA TYR A 238 -19.64 -5.34 -6.10
C TYR A 238 -19.02 -6.33 -5.12
N ASN A 239 -18.23 -5.84 -4.17
CA ASN A 239 -17.69 -6.66 -3.10
C ASN A 239 -18.59 -6.56 -1.87
N GLN A 240 -19.29 -7.65 -1.54
CA GLN A 240 -20.22 -7.72 -0.42
C GLN A 240 -19.55 -7.50 0.95
N GLY A 241 -18.29 -7.89 1.10
CA GLY A 241 -17.56 -7.77 2.37
C GLY A 241 -17.13 -6.33 2.67
N THR A 242 -16.73 -5.57 1.64
CA THR A 242 -16.34 -4.16 1.81
C THR A 242 -17.46 -3.18 1.52
N GLY A 243 -18.55 -3.61 0.89
CA GLY A 243 -19.64 -2.74 0.48
C GLY A 243 -19.28 -1.76 -0.64
N LYS A 244 -18.21 -2.06 -1.41
CA LYS A 244 -17.64 -1.18 -2.43
C LYS A 244 -17.61 -1.83 -3.80
N ILE A 245 -17.59 -0.99 -4.83
CA ILE A 245 -17.43 -1.42 -6.22
C ILE A 245 -15.95 -1.50 -6.53
N ILE A 246 -15.54 -2.60 -7.15
CA ILE A 246 -14.19 -2.85 -7.61
C ILE A 246 -14.21 -2.87 -9.13
N CYS A 247 -13.31 -2.12 -9.76
CA CYS A 247 -13.10 -2.18 -11.20
C CYS A 247 -11.64 -2.50 -11.52
N ARG A 248 -11.42 -3.07 -12.69
CA ARG A 248 -10.06 -3.33 -13.18
C ARG A 248 -9.59 -2.13 -13.98
N VAL A 249 -8.38 -1.64 -13.71
CA VAL A 249 -7.75 -0.55 -14.44
C VAL A 249 -6.35 -0.93 -14.88
N SER A 250 -5.89 -0.29 -15.95
CA SER A 250 -4.47 -0.25 -16.31
C SER A 250 -3.93 1.16 -16.03
N GLY A 251 -2.62 1.34 -16.07
CA GLY A 251 -2.06 2.67 -15.88
C GLY A 251 -0.57 2.73 -16.07
N THR A 252 -0.03 3.92 -15.85
CA THR A 252 1.41 4.17 -15.84
C THR A 252 1.82 4.87 -14.55
N PHE A 253 3.09 4.72 -14.17
CA PHE A 253 3.68 5.35 -13.00
C PHE A 253 4.91 6.19 -13.34
N GLY A 254 4.99 7.36 -12.72
CA GLY A 254 6.12 8.28 -12.78
C GLY A 254 6.27 8.98 -14.13
N LYS A 255 7.27 9.86 -14.21
CA LYS A 255 7.60 10.60 -15.44
C LYS A 255 8.03 9.69 -16.59
N ALA A 256 8.66 8.56 -16.25
CA ALA A 256 9.09 7.57 -17.22
C ALA A 256 7.93 6.72 -17.80
N GLY A 257 6.71 6.89 -17.29
CA GLY A 257 5.52 6.22 -17.82
C GLY A 257 5.58 4.70 -17.71
N TRP A 258 6.16 4.17 -16.62
CA TRP A 258 6.29 2.72 -16.45
C TRP A 258 4.92 2.06 -16.39
N ALA A 259 4.67 1.10 -17.27
CA ALA A 259 3.40 0.39 -17.32
C ALA A 259 3.14 -0.37 -16.01
N LEU A 260 1.97 -0.14 -15.44
CA LEU A 260 1.47 -0.88 -14.30
C LEU A 260 0.65 -2.08 -14.80
N PRO A 261 0.73 -3.24 -14.12
CA PRO A 261 -0.12 -4.38 -14.45
C PRO A 261 -1.60 -4.02 -14.24
N ALA A 262 -2.48 -4.69 -14.99
CA ALA A 262 -3.91 -4.50 -14.81
C ALA A 262 -4.32 -4.96 -13.41
N MET A 263 -4.87 -4.05 -12.61
CA MET A 263 -5.12 -4.23 -11.18
C MET A 263 -6.55 -3.87 -10.81
N ASP A 264 -7.02 -4.47 -9.73
CA ASP A 264 -8.33 -4.18 -9.19
C ASP A 264 -8.25 -3.03 -8.18
N ILE A 265 -9.00 -1.96 -8.43
CA ILE A 265 -9.08 -0.79 -7.53
C ILE A 265 -10.53 -0.53 -7.12
N GLU A 266 -10.69 0.23 -6.03
CA GLU A 266 -12.00 0.81 -5.70
C GLU A 266 -12.42 1.75 -6.82
N HIS A 267 -13.67 1.63 -7.28
CA HIS A 267 -14.17 2.44 -8.37
C HIS A 267 -14.07 3.92 -8.00
N PRO A 268 -13.43 4.76 -8.82
CA PRO A 268 -13.33 6.19 -8.54
C PRO A 268 -14.73 6.83 -8.45
N LEU A 269 -14.84 7.91 -7.68
CA LEU A 269 -16.08 8.67 -7.51
C LEU A 269 -16.39 9.49 -8.78
N THR A 270 -16.76 8.79 -9.85
CA THR A 270 -17.16 9.36 -11.12
C THR A 270 -18.64 9.10 -11.36
N VAL A 271 -19.22 9.77 -12.37
CA VAL A 271 -20.60 9.49 -12.81
C VAL A 271 -20.78 8.02 -13.17
N ASP A 272 -19.75 7.38 -13.73
CA ASP A 272 -19.80 5.96 -14.05
C ASP A 272 -19.83 5.07 -12.79
N GLY A 273 -19.08 5.44 -11.75
CA GLY A 273 -19.13 4.74 -10.46
C GLY A 273 -20.52 4.79 -9.82
N VAL A 274 -21.20 5.94 -9.92
CA VAL A 274 -22.59 6.09 -9.45
C VAL A 274 -23.55 5.22 -10.26
N LYS A 275 -23.36 5.11 -11.59
CA LYS A 275 -24.16 4.21 -12.44
C LYS A 275 -23.98 2.76 -12.04
N TRP A 276 -22.75 2.31 -11.84
CA TRP A 276 -22.47 0.94 -11.38
C TRP A 276 -23.05 0.70 -9.98
N PHE A 277 -23.01 1.69 -9.09
CA PHE A 277 -23.64 1.58 -7.77
C PHE A 277 -25.15 1.41 -7.88
N ALA A 278 -25.80 2.24 -8.70
CA ALA A 278 -27.24 2.12 -8.95
C ALA A 278 -27.60 0.76 -9.57
N TYR A 279 -26.77 0.25 -10.49
CA TYR A 279 -26.94 -1.09 -11.07
C TYR A 279 -26.93 -2.19 -9.99
N PHE A 280 -25.91 -2.24 -9.13
CA PHE A 280 -25.81 -3.24 -8.06
C PHE A 280 -26.87 -3.05 -6.97
N PHE A 281 -27.30 -1.82 -6.72
CA PHE A 281 -28.39 -1.52 -5.81
C PHE A 281 -29.72 -2.08 -6.33
N LEU A 282 -30.02 -1.86 -7.61
CA LEU A 282 -31.24 -2.36 -8.24
C LEU A 282 -31.26 -3.89 -8.37
N GLU A 283 -30.10 -4.52 -8.58
CA GLU A 283 -29.98 -5.99 -8.56
C GLU A 283 -30.09 -6.59 -7.15
N GLY A 284 -30.20 -5.77 -6.10
CA GLY A 284 -30.30 -6.25 -4.71
C GLY A 284 -28.96 -6.72 -4.11
N GLN A 285 -27.84 -6.60 -4.83
CA GLN A 285 -26.52 -7.01 -4.32
C GLN A 285 -26.05 -6.13 -3.14
N VAL A 286 -26.43 -4.85 -3.13
CA VAL A 286 -26.11 -3.91 -2.03
C VAL A 286 -26.99 -4.18 -0.81
N CYS A 287 -28.27 -4.45 -1.05
CA CYS A 287 -29.32 -4.66 -0.05
C CYS A 287 -30.14 -5.92 -0.39
N PRO A 288 -29.80 -7.09 0.20
CA PRO A 288 -30.44 -8.38 -0.14
C PRO A 288 -31.97 -8.40 0.02
N LYS A 289 -32.54 -7.57 0.92
CA LYS A 289 -33.99 -7.41 1.10
C LYS A 289 -34.72 -6.91 -0.15
N LEU A 290 -34.01 -6.26 -1.07
CA LEU A 290 -34.53 -5.76 -2.34
C LEU A 290 -34.47 -6.78 -3.48
N GLU A 291 -33.75 -7.89 -3.30
CA GLU A 291 -33.57 -8.94 -4.32
C GLU A 291 -34.91 -9.52 -4.79
N ARG A 292 -35.89 -9.66 -3.88
CA ARG A 292 -37.25 -10.12 -4.21
C ARG A 292 -37.98 -9.24 -5.23
N PHE A 293 -37.63 -7.96 -5.36
CA PHE A 293 -38.30 -7.01 -6.25
C PHE A 293 -37.61 -6.93 -7.62
N VAL A 294 -36.44 -7.57 -7.79
CA VAL A 294 -35.68 -7.57 -9.06
C VAL A 294 -36.51 -8.07 -10.24
N PRO A 295 -37.27 -9.18 -10.14
CA PRO A 295 -38.11 -9.66 -11.25
C PRO A 295 -39.27 -8.70 -11.61
N SER A 296 -39.67 -7.83 -10.68
CA SER A 296 -40.77 -6.88 -10.84
C SER A 296 -40.32 -5.51 -11.34
N LEU A 297 -39.03 -5.32 -11.63
CA LEU A 297 -38.50 -4.06 -12.14
C LEU A 297 -39.04 -3.78 -13.54
N LEU A 298 -39.56 -2.56 -13.74
CA LEU A 298 -40.11 -2.11 -15.01
C LEU A 298 -39.05 -1.94 -16.11
N THR A 299 -37.76 -1.96 -15.76
CA THR A 299 -36.63 -1.85 -16.69
C THR A 299 -35.47 -2.67 -16.17
N THR A 300 -34.74 -3.30 -17.07
CA THR A 300 -33.56 -4.09 -16.70
C THR A 300 -32.47 -3.20 -16.10
N PRO A 301 -31.89 -3.55 -14.94
CA PRO A 301 -30.83 -2.77 -14.30
C PRO A 301 -29.65 -2.44 -15.22
N GLY A 302 -29.28 -3.37 -16.11
CA GLY A 302 -28.20 -3.19 -17.08
C GLY A 302 -28.40 -2.03 -18.06
N SER A 303 -29.61 -1.48 -18.16
CA SER A 303 -29.89 -0.26 -18.92
C SER A 303 -29.17 0.97 -18.36
N ILE A 304 -28.86 1.00 -17.05
CA ILE A 304 -28.21 2.15 -16.37
C ILE A 304 -26.80 2.40 -16.89
N THR A 305 -26.06 1.33 -17.22
CA THR A 305 -24.65 1.42 -17.63
C THR A 305 -24.49 1.84 -19.09
N LYS A 306 -25.57 1.89 -19.88
CA LYS A 306 -25.53 2.24 -21.31
C LYS A 306 -25.58 3.76 -21.55
N SER A 307 -25.08 4.19 -22.70
CA SER A 307 -25.05 5.62 -23.10
C SER A 307 -26.44 6.25 -23.21
N TRP A 308 -27.42 5.48 -23.69
CA TRP A 308 -28.83 5.90 -23.81
C TRP A 308 -29.59 5.94 -22.47
N ALA A 309 -28.98 5.55 -21.36
CA ALA A 309 -29.58 5.65 -20.03
C ALA A 309 -30.04 7.08 -19.70
N ARG A 310 -29.45 8.12 -20.33
CA ARG A 310 -29.87 9.52 -20.13
C ARG A 310 -31.28 9.84 -20.63
N LEU A 311 -31.79 9.06 -21.58
CA LEU A 311 -33.10 9.27 -22.19
C LEU A 311 -34.25 8.76 -21.32
N ILE A 312 -33.96 7.91 -20.32
CA ILE A 312 -34.99 7.36 -19.45
C ILE A 312 -35.12 8.23 -18.19
N PRO A 313 -36.30 8.79 -17.87
CA PRO A 313 -36.46 9.65 -16.69
C PRO A 313 -36.16 8.95 -15.35
N ARG A 314 -36.43 7.64 -15.23
CA ARG A 314 -36.22 6.87 -13.98
C ARG A 314 -34.75 6.59 -13.67
N THR A 315 -33.92 6.37 -14.69
CA THR A 315 -32.46 6.20 -14.54
C THR A 315 -31.83 7.52 -14.15
N GLN A 316 -32.27 8.64 -14.75
CA GLN A 316 -31.79 9.97 -14.36
C GLN A 316 -32.16 10.30 -12.91
N ALA A 317 -33.39 10.01 -12.49
CA ALA A 317 -33.82 10.26 -11.11
C ALA A 317 -32.93 9.56 -10.07
N ILE A 318 -32.61 8.27 -10.26
CA ILE A 318 -31.77 7.54 -9.31
C ILE A 318 -30.30 7.99 -9.36
N ILE A 319 -29.74 8.22 -10.55
CA ILE A 319 -28.36 8.67 -10.72
C ILE A 319 -28.16 10.07 -10.11
N GLN A 320 -29.06 11.02 -10.38
CA GLN A 320 -28.96 12.39 -9.85
C GLN A 320 -29.08 12.41 -8.32
N THR A 321 -29.99 11.61 -7.75
CA THR A 321 -30.15 11.50 -6.30
C THR A 321 -28.87 10.96 -5.65
N LEU A 322 -28.29 9.89 -6.19
CA LEU A 322 -27.04 9.32 -5.69
C LEU A 322 -25.84 10.26 -5.91
N GLN A 323 -25.78 10.95 -7.05
CA GLN A 323 -24.70 11.88 -7.37
C GLN A 323 -24.72 13.12 -6.47
N SER A 324 -25.91 13.64 -6.12
CA SER A 324 -26.05 14.81 -5.24
C SER A 324 -25.41 14.62 -3.86
N GLN A 325 -25.40 13.38 -3.37
CA GLN A 325 -24.79 12.99 -2.09
C GLN A 325 -23.46 12.23 -2.29
N GLY A 326 -23.03 12.01 -3.54
CA GLY A 326 -21.82 11.25 -3.89
C GLY A 326 -21.81 9.83 -3.33
N VAL A 327 -22.92 9.09 -3.43
CA VAL A 327 -23.06 7.73 -2.90
C VAL A 327 -22.52 6.71 -3.89
N VAL A 328 -21.44 6.02 -3.50
CA VAL A 328 -20.80 4.95 -4.28
C VAL A 328 -20.48 3.70 -3.45
N SER A 329 -20.83 3.70 -2.16
CA SER A 329 -20.61 2.59 -1.24
C SER A 329 -21.82 2.38 -0.33
N LYS A 330 -21.95 1.14 0.17
CA LYS A 330 -22.99 0.78 1.13
C LYS A 330 -22.90 1.62 2.39
N ASP A 331 -21.71 1.75 2.97
CA ASP A 331 -21.51 2.49 4.24
C ASP A 331 -22.01 3.92 4.16
N LYS A 332 -21.73 4.61 3.04
CA LYS A 332 -22.19 5.98 2.83
C LYS A 332 -23.71 6.07 2.66
N LEU A 333 -24.33 5.06 2.04
CA LEU A 333 -25.79 4.97 1.96
C LEU A 333 -26.42 4.76 3.35
N VAL A 334 -25.81 3.91 4.19
CA VAL A 334 -26.24 3.67 5.57
C VAL A 334 -26.12 4.93 6.42
N GLU A 335 -25.02 5.68 6.29
CA GLU A 335 -24.80 6.96 6.97
C GLU A 335 -25.90 7.98 6.61
N ILE A 336 -26.23 8.09 5.32
CA ILE A 336 -27.30 8.99 4.86
C ILE A 336 -28.65 8.55 5.38
N TRP A 337 -28.95 7.24 5.41
CA TRP A 337 -30.20 6.73 6.01
C TRP A 337 -30.30 6.97 7.52
N GLY A 338 -29.18 7.18 8.21
CA GLY A 338 -29.19 7.67 9.59
C GLY A 338 -29.80 9.06 9.73
N SER A 339 -29.60 9.93 8.73
CA SER A 339 -30.12 11.31 8.70
C SER A 339 -31.48 11.42 8.02
N ASP A 340 -31.61 10.85 6.81
CA ASP A 340 -32.84 10.79 6.03
C ASP A 340 -33.21 9.35 5.72
N LYS A 341 -34.10 8.79 6.55
CA LYS A 341 -34.61 7.43 6.38
C LYS A 341 -35.36 7.24 5.07
N LYS A 342 -35.86 8.28 4.40
CA LYS A 342 -36.61 8.18 3.13
C LYS A 342 -35.73 8.43 1.91
N PHE A 343 -34.44 8.70 2.10
CA PHE A 343 -33.49 8.92 1.01
C PHE A 343 -33.54 7.76 0.02
N LEU A 344 -33.58 8.06 -1.29
CA LEU A 344 -33.66 7.12 -2.43
C LEU A 344 -34.99 6.35 -2.62
N LEU A 345 -35.93 6.40 -1.67
CA LEU A 345 -37.21 5.66 -1.76
C LEU A 345 -38.04 6.08 -2.99
N SER A 346 -38.23 7.38 -3.19
CA SER A 346 -39.01 7.91 -4.32
C SER A 346 -38.35 7.63 -5.68
N ALA A 347 -37.02 7.60 -5.71
CA ALA A 347 -36.26 7.26 -6.91
C ALA A 347 -36.39 5.77 -7.23
N TYR A 348 -36.36 4.89 -6.23
CA TYR A 348 -36.52 3.45 -6.39
C TYR A 348 -37.96 3.04 -6.75
N GLN A 349 -38.98 3.69 -6.17
CA GLN A 349 -40.38 3.44 -6.53
C GLN A 349 -40.67 3.65 -8.03
N LYS A 350 -40.01 4.60 -8.69
CA LYS A 350 -40.12 4.82 -10.15
C LYS A 350 -39.66 3.62 -10.99
N TRP A 351 -38.96 2.65 -10.40
CA TRP A 351 -38.52 1.42 -11.06
C TRP A 351 -39.48 0.25 -10.88
N LEU A 352 -40.48 0.39 -10.02
CA LEU A 352 -41.45 -0.67 -9.69
C LEU A 352 -42.87 -0.27 -10.09
N PRO A 353 -43.75 -1.25 -10.35
CA PRO A 353 -45.17 -0.97 -10.53
C PRO A 353 -45.77 -0.36 -9.26
N GLU A 354 -46.81 0.47 -9.42
CA GLU A 354 -47.48 1.16 -8.30
C GLU A 354 -48.00 0.21 -7.23
N SER A 355 -48.37 -1.03 -7.60
CA SER A 355 -48.80 -2.08 -6.69
C SER A 355 -47.73 -2.48 -5.66
N ALA A 356 -46.45 -2.36 -5.99
CA ALA A 356 -45.33 -2.72 -5.11
C ALA A 356 -44.82 -1.54 -4.26
N HIS A 357 -45.31 -0.31 -4.48
CA HIS A 357 -44.79 0.89 -3.80
C HIS A 357 -45.05 0.88 -2.30
N ALA A 358 -46.23 0.40 -1.89
CA ALA A 358 -46.62 0.31 -0.48
C ALA A 358 -45.77 -0.73 0.27
N GLU A 359 -45.53 -1.88 -0.34
CA GLU A 359 -44.70 -2.94 0.25
C GLU A 359 -43.26 -2.44 0.44
N VAL A 360 -42.65 -1.85 -0.59
CA VAL A 360 -41.29 -1.33 -0.50
C VAL A 360 -41.15 -0.22 0.56
N ALA A 361 -42.15 0.67 0.66
CA ALA A 361 -42.14 1.73 1.67
C ALA A 361 -42.16 1.20 3.12
N GLN A 362 -42.74 0.01 3.35
CA GLN A 362 -42.75 -0.62 4.68
C GLN A 362 -41.39 -1.21 5.07
N ILE A 363 -40.59 -1.66 4.09
CA ILE A 363 -39.29 -2.30 4.32
C ILE A 363 -38.13 -1.27 4.31
N TRP A 364 -38.43 -0.01 4.02
CA TRP A 364 -37.44 1.05 3.89
C TRP A 364 -37.06 1.67 5.26
N PRO A 365 -35.76 1.85 5.59
CA PRO A 365 -34.56 1.50 4.82
C PRO A 365 -34.25 -0.02 4.79
N PRO A 366 -33.89 -0.60 3.63
CA PRO A 366 -33.65 -2.03 3.47
C PRO A 366 -32.23 -2.43 3.92
N LEU A 367 -31.92 -2.20 5.20
CA LEU A 367 -30.65 -2.55 5.84
C LEU A 367 -30.50 -4.05 6.09
#